data_AF-A0A2T4VL68-F1
#
_entry.id   AF-A0A2T4VL68-F1
#
_cell.length_a   1.000
_cell.length_b   1.000
_cell.length_c   1.000
_cell.angle_alpha   90.00
_cell.angle_beta   90.00
_cell.angle_gamma   90.00
#
_symmetry.space_group_name_H-M   'P 1'
#
loop_
_entity.id
_entity.type
_entity.pdbx_description
1 polymer ?
#
loop_
_entity_poly.entity_id
_entity_poly.type
_entity_poly.pdbx_seq_one_letter_code
_entity_poly.pdbx_strand_id
1 'polypeptide(L)'
;MAALSFVLLCPLACASNAPPAAYATTRDALADLDEFAVLLLKAGLPTELLPRGRDLSPQEAKQLRLHFHLFPPKASEYAPWLVADVLLLDVTLKTEAVPRAELGRRVQEFQPLVVLRPDGYLAWALTGKEQQCVGPVGVQDGAYRAGTFEVGTFYMKDETDTWRPVAVPALVVTH
;
A
#
# COMPACT_ATOMS: atom_id res chain seq x y z
N MET A 1 51.73 -49.06 -24.47
CA MET A 1 50.26 -49.09 -24.69
C MET A 1 49.79 -47.65 -24.70
N ALA A 2 49.25 -47.21 -25.83
CA ALA A 2 48.77 -45.85 -26.04
C ALA A 2 47.36 -45.68 -25.45
N ALA A 3 47.12 -44.56 -24.80
CA ALA A 3 45.77 -44.07 -24.53
C ALA A 3 45.76 -42.57 -24.84
N LEU A 4 45.30 -42.22 -26.04
CA LEU A 4 44.92 -40.86 -26.41
C LEU A 4 43.64 -40.51 -25.66
N SER A 5 43.72 -39.63 -24.67
CA SER A 5 42.54 -38.97 -24.09
C SER A 5 42.11 -37.83 -25.01
N PHE A 6 41.00 -38.05 -25.73
CA PHE A 6 40.28 -37.02 -26.45
C PHE A 6 39.53 -36.15 -25.42
N VAL A 7 39.98 -34.90 -25.24
CA VAL A 7 39.24 -33.89 -24.48
C VAL A 7 38.06 -33.45 -25.34
N LEU A 8 36.86 -33.93 -25.03
CA LEU A 8 35.62 -33.39 -25.58
C LEU A 8 35.38 -32.00 -24.96
N LEU A 9 35.68 -30.95 -25.73
CA LEU A 9 35.15 -29.61 -25.47
C LEU A 9 33.62 -29.67 -25.67
N CYS A 10 32.87 -29.59 -24.58
CA CYS A 10 31.43 -29.38 -24.63
C CYS A 10 31.21 -27.85 -24.69
N PRO A 11 30.73 -27.25 -25.80
CA PRO A 11 30.30 -25.87 -25.75
C PRO A 11 28.94 -25.87 -25.06
N LEU A 12 28.92 -25.57 -23.76
CA LEU A 12 27.69 -25.17 -23.09
C LEU A 12 27.30 -23.81 -23.68
N ALA A 13 26.53 -23.85 -24.77
CA ALA A 13 25.77 -22.71 -25.22
C ALA A 13 24.76 -22.39 -24.12
N CYS A 14 25.10 -21.45 -23.24
CA CYS A 14 24.15 -20.84 -22.34
C CYS A 14 23.07 -20.18 -23.20
N ALA A 15 21.93 -20.85 -23.34
CA ALA A 15 20.71 -20.23 -23.84
C ALA A 15 20.27 -19.19 -22.82
N SER A 16 20.87 -17.99 -22.90
CA SER A 16 20.38 -16.80 -22.23
C SER A 16 19.10 -16.37 -22.94
N ASN A 17 17.99 -17.03 -22.63
CA ASN A 17 16.69 -16.49 -22.99
C ASN A 17 16.53 -15.18 -22.22
N ALA A 18 16.59 -14.06 -22.94
CA ALA A 18 16.23 -12.77 -22.36
C ALA A 18 14.83 -12.90 -21.75
N PRO A 19 14.62 -12.45 -20.50
CA PRO A 19 13.29 -12.50 -19.90
C PRO A 19 12.31 -11.78 -20.83
N PRO A 20 11.08 -12.31 -21.02
CA PRO A 20 10.09 -11.69 -21.89
C PRO A 20 9.91 -10.21 -21.54
N ALA A 21 9.71 -9.36 -22.55
CA ALA A 21 9.64 -7.90 -22.39
C ALA A 21 8.66 -7.45 -21.27
N ALA A 22 7.59 -8.22 -21.03
CA ALA A 22 6.66 -7.99 -19.93
C ALA A 22 7.36 -7.96 -18.55
N TYR A 23 8.32 -8.86 -18.29
CA TYR A 23 9.08 -8.89 -17.04
C TYR A 23 10.05 -7.71 -16.92
N ALA A 24 10.60 -7.24 -18.04
CA ALA A 24 11.45 -6.05 -18.06
C ALA A 24 10.64 -4.79 -17.74
N THR A 25 9.47 -4.62 -18.34
CA THR A 25 8.55 -3.51 -18.06
C THR A 25 8.06 -3.51 -16.62
N THR A 26 7.70 -4.68 -16.06
CA THR A 26 7.34 -4.77 -14.64
C THR A 26 8.53 -4.48 -13.74
N ARG A 27 9.73 -4.97 -14.05
CA ARG A 27 10.94 -4.70 -13.26
C ARG A 27 11.32 -3.22 -13.24
N ASP A 28 11.27 -2.55 -14.39
CA ASP A 28 11.59 -1.12 -14.48
C ASP A 28 10.52 -0.28 -13.76
N ALA A 29 9.24 -0.66 -13.90
CA ALA A 29 8.14 -0.03 -13.14
C ALA A 29 8.29 -0.23 -11.61
N LEU A 30 8.84 -1.36 -11.16
CA LEU A 30 9.09 -1.66 -9.75
C LEU A 30 10.36 -0.98 -9.20
N ALA A 31 11.35 -0.70 -10.05
CA ALA A 31 12.63 -0.11 -9.65
C ALA A 31 12.51 1.38 -9.24
N ASP A 32 11.49 2.07 -9.76
CA ASP A 32 11.22 3.49 -9.50
C ASP A 32 10.01 3.72 -8.56
N LEU A 33 9.54 2.68 -7.85
CA LEU A 33 8.42 2.86 -6.90
C LEU A 33 8.88 3.56 -5.63
N ASP A 34 8.41 4.79 -5.43
CA ASP A 34 8.41 5.41 -4.12
C ASP A 34 7.34 4.80 -3.18
N GLU A 35 7.40 5.18 -1.91
CA GLU A 35 6.55 4.62 -0.86
C GLU A 35 5.06 4.90 -1.08
N PHE A 36 4.72 6.02 -1.73
CA PHE A 36 3.35 6.33 -2.10
C PHE A 36 2.83 5.38 -3.20
N ALA A 37 3.64 5.09 -4.21
CA ALA A 37 3.32 4.09 -5.24
C ALA A 37 3.09 2.71 -4.63
N VAL A 38 4.00 2.28 -3.74
CA VAL A 38 3.91 0.99 -3.05
C VAL A 38 2.63 0.92 -2.21
N LEU A 39 2.26 2.00 -1.52
CA LEU A 39 1.00 2.07 -0.78
C LEU A 39 -0.21 1.85 -1.70
N LEU A 40 -0.27 2.56 -2.84
CA LEU A 40 -1.39 2.45 -3.78
C LEU A 40 -1.54 1.01 -4.32
N LEU A 41 -0.43 0.34 -4.64
CA LEU A 41 -0.47 -1.07 -5.05
C LEU A 41 -0.99 -1.98 -3.93
N LYS A 42 -0.55 -1.76 -2.69
CA LYS A 42 -1.01 -2.52 -1.52
C LYS A 42 -2.48 -2.27 -1.19
N ALA A 43 -2.97 -1.07 -1.52
CA ALA A 43 -4.39 -0.70 -1.45
C ALA A 43 -5.24 -1.36 -2.54
N GLY A 44 -4.64 -2.11 -3.47
CA GLY A 44 -5.33 -2.80 -4.55
C GLY A 44 -5.40 -2.04 -5.88
N LEU A 45 -4.67 -0.92 -6.02
CA LEU A 45 -4.61 -0.20 -7.29
C LEU A 45 -3.83 -1.03 -8.31
N PRO A 46 -4.35 -1.24 -9.53
CA PRO A 46 -3.60 -1.91 -10.59
C PRO A 46 -2.41 -1.05 -11.07
N THR A 47 -1.33 -1.70 -11.49
CA THR A 47 -0.08 -1.05 -11.91
C THR A 47 -0.25 -0.04 -13.04
N GLU A 48 -1.22 -0.28 -13.93
CA GLU A 48 -1.50 0.56 -15.09
C GLU A 48 -2.06 1.93 -14.70
N LEU A 49 -2.66 2.04 -13.51
CA LEU A 49 -3.27 3.26 -12.98
C LEU A 49 -2.34 4.02 -12.02
N LEU A 50 -1.12 3.55 -11.80
CA LEU A 50 -0.17 4.28 -10.97
C LEU A 50 0.16 5.66 -11.58
N PRO A 51 0.12 6.73 -10.78
CA PRO A 51 0.59 8.05 -11.21
C PRO A 51 2.05 7.99 -11.66
N ARG A 52 2.36 8.59 -12.82
CA ARG A 52 3.72 8.62 -13.39
C ARG A 52 4.44 9.95 -13.18
N GLY A 53 3.70 11.03 -12.90
CA GLY A 53 4.26 12.35 -12.62
C GLY A 53 5.06 12.40 -11.32
N ARG A 54 5.86 13.45 -11.15
CA ARG A 54 6.57 13.74 -9.89
C ARG A 54 5.68 14.39 -8.83
N ASP A 55 4.53 14.91 -9.26
CA ASP A 55 3.52 15.53 -8.42
C ASP A 55 2.18 14.84 -8.68
N LEU A 56 1.28 14.88 -7.69
CA LEU A 56 -0.09 14.41 -7.78
C LEU A 56 -1.04 15.60 -7.76
N SER A 57 -1.78 15.80 -8.85
CA SER A 57 -2.78 16.87 -8.92
C SER A 57 -4.05 16.53 -8.11
N PRO A 58 -4.81 17.54 -7.65
CA PRO A 58 -6.12 17.31 -7.03
C PRO A 58 -7.09 16.52 -7.91
N GLN A 59 -7.02 16.69 -9.24
CA GLN A 59 -7.89 15.98 -10.17
C GLN A 59 -7.50 14.50 -10.31
N GLU A 60 -6.20 14.18 -10.40
CA GLU A 60 -5.73 12.79 -10.38
C GLU A 60 -6.10 12.11 -9.06
N ALA A 61 -5.94 12.80 -7.93
CA ALA A 61 -6.34 12.27 -6.63
C ALA A 61 -7.83 11.93 -6.57
N LYS A 62 -8.71 12.80 -7.10
CA LYS A 62 -10.15 12.52 -7.22
C LYS A 62 -10.44 11.28 -8.06
N GLN A 63 -9.74 11.10 -9.18
CA GLN A 63 -9.91 9.94 -10.05
C GLN A 63 -9.47 8.64 -9.36
N LEU A 64 -8.35 8.66 -8.64
CA LEU A 64 -7.89 7.51 -7.85
C LEU A 64 -8.88 7.14 -6.74
N ARG A 65 -9.42 8.13 -6.01
CA ARG A 65 -10.45 7.86 -4.98
C ARG A 65 -11.70 7.26 -5.58
N LEU A 66 -12.17 7.82 -6.70
CA LEU A 66 -13.32 7.27 -7.41
C LEU A 66 -13.09 5.81 -7.81
N HIS A 67 -11.88 5.47 -8.31
CA HIS A 67 -11.53 4.09 -8.63
C HIS A 67 -11.70 3.16 -7.41
N PHE A 68 -11.13 3.52 -6.26
CA PHE A 68 -11.26 2.69 -5.06
C PHE A 68 -12.69 2.55 -4.54
N HIS A 69 -13.54 3.57 -4.72
CA HIS A 69 -14.95 3.45 -4.36
C HIS A 69 -15.75 2.56 -5.32
N LEU A 70 -15.37 2.52 -6.61
CA LEU A 70 -15.97 1.63 -7.60
C LEU A 70 -15.47 0.19 -7.46
N PHE A 71 -14.24 0.00 -6.98
CA PHE A 71 -13.60 -1.29 -6.76
C PHE A 71 -13.13 -1.39 -5.30
N PRO A 72 -14.05 -1.67 -4.35
CA PRO A 72 -13.72 -1.74 -2.93
C PRO A 72 -12.60 -2.74 -2.65
N PRO A 73 -11.71 -2.45 -1.67
CA PRO A 73 -10.59 -3.31 -1.35
C PRO A 73 -11.06 -4.66 -0.77
N LYS A 74 -10.26 -5.71 -1.00
CA LYS A 74 -10.38 -6.95 -0.22
C LYS A 74 -9.92 -6.68 1.21
N ALA A 75 -10.22 -7.61 2.13
CA ALA A 75 -9.86 -7.46 3.53
C ALA A 75 -8.35 -7.18 3.74
N SER A 76 -7.47 -7.88 3.02
CA SER A 76 -6.01 -7.67 3.06
C SER A 76 -5.55 -6.31 2.53
N GLU A 77 -6.35 -5.66 1.69
CA GLU A 77 -6.07 -4.37 1.05
C GLU A 77 -6.71 -3.20 1.83
N TYR A 78 -7.63 -3.51 2.75
CA TYR A 78 -8.45 -2.50 3.44
C TYR A 78 -7.62 -1.49 4.25
N ALA A 79 -6.65 -1.95 5.03
CA ALA A 79 -5.82 -1.06 5.84
C ALA A 79 -4.96 -0.10 4.98
N PRO A 80 -4.20 -0.56 3.96
CA PRO A 80 -3.48 0.35 3.08
C PRO A 80 -4.41 1.22 2.22
N TRP A 81 -5.58 0.71 1.83
CA TRP A 81 -6.62 1.52 1.18
C TRP A 81 -7.07 2.69 2.06
N LEU A 82 -7.30 2.48 3.35
CA LEU A 82 -7.71 3.55 4.25
C LEU A 82 -6.63 4.65 4.34
N VAL A 83 -5.35 4.27 4.41
CA VAL A 83 -4.25 5.25 4.37
C VAL A 83 -4.23 6.00 3.04
N ALA A 84 -4.38 5.29 1.92
CA ALA A 84 -4.43 5.90 0.60
C ALA A 84 -5.61 6.87 0.48
N ASP A 85 -6.80 6.52 0.97
CA ASP A 85 -7.98 7.38 0.93
C ASP A 85 -7.77 8.67 1.73
N VAL A 86 -7.16 8.59 2.91
CA VAL A 86 -6.84 9.79 3.71
C VAL A 86 -5.87 10.71 2.97
N LEU A 87 -4.77 10.16 2.44
CA LEU A 87 -3.79 10.96 1.70
C LEU A 87 -4.39 11.57 0.43
N LEU A 88 -5.16 10.79 -0.33
CA LEU A 88 -5.81 11.27 -1.53
C LEU A 88 -6.85 12.34 -1.21
N LEU A 89 -7.64 12.17 -0.14
CA LEU A 89 -8.60 13.17 0.32
C LEU A 89 -7.90 14.49 0.62
N ASP A 90 -6.78 14.48 1.34
CA ASP A 90 -5.97 15.68 1.59
C ASP A 90 -5.60 16.39 0.28
N VAL A 91 -5.09 15.64 -0.70
CA VAL A 91 -4.71 16.18 -2.01
C VAL A 91 -5.93 16.75 -2.76
N THR A 92 -7.11 16.10 -2.67
CA THR A 92 -8.32 16.61 -3.33
C THR A 92 -8.80 17.95 -2.79
N LEU A 93 -8.45 18.28 -1.54
CA LEU A 93 -8.82 19.53 -0.87
C LEU A 93 -7.86 20.68 -1.17
N LYS A 94 -6.71 20.40 -1.80
CA LYS A 94 -5.73 21.43 -2.18
C LYS A 94 -6.02 22.03 -3.54
N THR A 95 -5.51 23.25 -3.75
CA THR A 95 -5.54 23.95 -5.03
C THR A 95 -4.38 23.56 -5.94
N GLU A 96 -3.21 23.25 -5.35
CA GLU A 96 -1.97 22.94 -6.06
C GLU A 96 -1.66 21.44 -6.05
N ALA A 97 -0.82 21.01 -7.00
CA ALA A 97 -0.30 19.65 -7.04
C ALA A 97 0.66 19.39 -5.87
N VAL A 98 0.63 18.16 -5.34
CA VAL A 98 1.47 17.77 -4.19
C VAL A 98 2.65 16.92 -4.67
N PRO A 99 3.89 17.27 -4.33
CA PRO A 99 5.05 16.45 -4.69
C PRO A 99 4.98 15.04 -4.13
N ARG A 100 5.35 14.05 -4.93
CA ARG A 100 5.37 12.63 -4.50
C ARG A 100 6.31 12.37 -3.33
N ALA A 101 7.42 13.10 -3.23
CA ALA A 101 8.32 13.02 -2.10
C ALA A 101 7.64 13.43 -0.78
N GLU A 102 6.77 14.44 -0.79
CA GLU A 102 5.99 14.84 0.38
C GLU A 102 4.93 13.79 0.73
N LEU A 103 4.28 13.19 -0.27
CA LEU A 103 3.38 12.05 -0.05
C LEU A 103 4.13 10.87 0.58
N GLY A 104 5.32 10.53 0.07
CA GLY A 104 6.18 9.50 0.66
C GLY A 104 6.53 9.76 2.12
N ARG A 105 6.88 11.00 2.48
CA ARG A 105 7.11 11.41 3.88
C ARG A 105 5.87 11.18 4.74
N ARG A 106 4.68 11.56 4.25
CA ARG A 106 3.41 11.37 4.97
C ARG A 106 3.03 9.91 5.12
N VAL A 107 3.33 9.05 4.14
CA VAL A 107 3.13 7.60 4.26
C VAL A 107 3.87 7.06 5.49
N GLN A 108 5.09 7.55 5.78
CA GLN A 108 5.86 7.09 6.94
C GLN A 108 5.20 7.41 8.28
N GLU A 109 4.37 8.44 8.37
CA GLU A 109 3.63 8.79 9.59
C GLU A 109 2.64 7.68 10.01
N PHE A 110 2.22 6.83 9.07
CA PHE A 110 1.33 5.70 9.33
C PHE A 110 2.07 4.39 9.68
N GLN A 111 3.40 4.38 9.64
CA GLN A 111 4.18 3.17 9.90
C GLN A 111 3.87 2.48 11.24
N PRO A 112 3.69 3.18 12.38
CA PRO A 112 3.40 2.52 13.66
C PRO A 112 1.93 2.13 13.83
N LEU A 113 1.06 2.42 12.86
CA LEU A 113 -0.38 2.35 13.03
C LEU A 113 -0.95 1.00 12.60
N VAL A 114 -2.03 0.60 13.27
CA VAL A 114 -2.90 -0.52 12.85
C VAL A 114 -4.34 -0.05 12.65
N VAL A 115 -5.11 -0.82 11.90
CA VAL A 115 -6.53 -0.56 11.60
C VAL A 115 -7.33 -1.83 11.86
N LEU A 116 -8.52 -1.71 12.44
CA LEU A 116 -9.50 -2.80 12.45
C LEU A 116 -10.09 -2.98 11.05
N ARG A 117 -9.86 -4.15 10.46
CA ARG A 117 -10.46 -4.56 9.20
C ARG A 117 -11.87 -5.12 9.41
N PRO A 118 -12.74 -5.09 8.38
CA PRO A 118 -14.09 -5.67 8.45
C PRO A 118 -14.16 -7.16 8.80
N ASP A 119 -13.07 -7.91 8.64
CA ASP A 119 -12.99 -9.35 8.91
C ASP A 119 -12.51 -9.69 10.34
N GLY A 120 -12.34 -8.69 11.21
CA GLY A 120 -12.08 -8.91 12.64
C GLY A 120 -10.60 -8.93 13.04
N TYR A 121 -9.71 -8.57 12.13
CA TYR A 121 -8.28 -8.44 12.41
C TYR A 121 -7.85 -6.98 12.55
N LEU A 122 -7.02 -6.70 13.55
CA LEU A 122 -6.10 -5.58 13.49
C LEU A 122 -4.99 -5.90 12.48
N ALA A 123 -4.72 -4.97 11.58
CA ALA A 123 -3.66 -5.09 10.58
C ALA A 123 -2.82 -3.83 10.48
N TRP A 124 -1.54 -4.00 10.16
CA TRP A 124 -0.61 -2.89 9.93
C TRP A 124 -1.10 -1.99 8.79
N ALA A 125 -1.23 -0.70 9.07
CA ALA A 125 -1.84 0.29 8.18
C ALA A 125 -1.22 0.29 6.78
N LEU A 126 0.11 0.29 6.68
CA LEU A 126 0.81 0.36 5.39
C LEU A 126 0.86 -0.95 4.61
N THR A 127 0.60 -2.10 5.25
CA THR A 127 0.84 -3.40 4.61
C THR A 127 -0.37 -4.29 4.51
N GLY A 128 -1.40 -4.05 5.34
CA GLY A 128 -2.55 -4.95 5.45
C GLY A 128 -2.24 -6.27 6.14
N LYS A 129 -0.98 -6.51 6.53
CA LYS A 129 -0.56 -7.72 7.23
C LYS A 129 -1.25 -7.78 8.59
N GLU A 130 -1.83 -8.93 8.87
CA GLU A 130 -2.47 -9.22 10.15
C GLU A 130 -1.49 -9.06 11.31
N GLN A 131 -1.97 -8.42 12.36
CA GLN A 131 -1.26 -8.24 13.62
C GLN A 131 -1.93 -9.04 14.75
N GLN A 132 -3.26 -8.94 14.86
CA GLN A 132 -4.02 -9.60 15.93
C GLN A 132 -5.48 -9.83 15.52
N CYS A 133 -6.01 -11.02 15.77
CA CYS A 133 -7.46 -11.26 15.71
C CYS A 133 -8.13 -10.70 16.97
N VAL A 134 -9.12 -9.83 16.80
CA VAL A 134 -9.87 -9.19 17.91
C VAL A 134 -11.34 -9.62 17.98
N GLY A 135 -11.74 -10.54 17.11
CA GLY A 135 -13.07 -11.14 17.07
C GLY A 135 -13.94 -10.62 15.92
N PRO A 136 -15.15 -11.19 15.75
CA PRO A 136 -16.03 -10.82 14.64
C PRO A 136 -16.50 -9.37 14.76
N VAL A 137 -16.54 -8.68 13.62
CA VAL A 137 -17.11 -7.33 13.53
C VAL A 137 -18.63 -7.41 13.51
N GLY A 138 -19.28 -6.65 14.38
CA GLY A 138 -20.73 -6.47 14.43
C GLY A 138 -21.11 -5.01 14.64
N VAL A 139 -22.40 -4.69 14.50
CA VAL A 139 -22.90 -3.34 14.80
C VAL A 139 -23.06 -3.20 16.32
N GLN A 140 -22.34 -2.27 16.92
CA GLN A 140 -22.37 -1.96 18.36
C GLN A 140 -22.37 -0.44 18.51
N ASP A 141 -23.36 0.10 19.22
CA ASP A 141 -23.55 1.55 19.41
C ASP A 141 -23.54 2.36 18.09
N GLY A 142 -24.12 1.79 17.03
CA GLY A 142 -24.22 2.43 15.71
C GLY A 142 -22.96 2.39 14.86
N ALA A 143 -21.88 1.74 15.32
CA ALA A 143 -20.64 1.58 14.58
C ALA A 143 -20.30 0.10 14.35
N TYR A 144 -19.50 -0.18 13.31
CA TYR A 144 -18.95 -1.52 13.09
C TYR A 144 -17.76 -1.73 14.01
N ARG A 145 -17.91 -2.63 14.99
CA ARG A 145 -16.94 -2.85 16.06
C ARG A 145 -16.61 -4.31 16.31
N ALA A 146 -15.42 -4.54 16.84
CA ALA A 146 -15.01 -5.77 17.50
C ALA A 146 -14.44 -5.41 18.89
N GLY A 147 -15.25 -5.59 19.93
CA GLY A 147 -14.91 -5.13 21.28
C GLY A 147 -14.69 -3.61 21.31
N THR A 148 -13.53 -3.17 21.79
CA THR A 148 -13.17 -1.75 21.88
C THR A 148 -12.69 -1.15 20.55
N PHE A 149 -12.57 -1.95 19.50
CA PHE A 149 -12.04 -1.54 18.21
C PHE A 149 -13.17 -1.22 17.23
N GLU A 150 -12.97 -0.20 16.41
CA GLU A 150 -13.91 0.31 15.41
C GLU A 150 -13.29 0.24 14.02
N VAL A 151 -14.07 -0.26 13.06
CA VAL A 151 -13.64 -0.35 11.66
C VAL A 151 -13.38 1.07 11.12
N GLY A 152 -12.27 1.24 10.40
CA GLY A 152 -11.88 2.54 9.85
C GLY A 152 -11.17 3.47 10.84
N THR A 153 -10.90 3.03 12.07
CA THR A 153 -10.11 3.78 13.05
C THR A 153 -8.66 3.32 13.06
N PHE A 154 -7.73 4.28 13.17
CA PHE A 154 -6.31 4.01 13.36
C PHE A 154 -5.98 3.87 14.84
N TYR A 155 -5.09 2.93 15.16
CA TYR A 155 -4.64 2.65 16.51
C TYR A 155 -3.11 2.63 16.60
N MET A 156 -2.59 3.07 17.73
CA MET A 156 -1.18 2.96 18.10
C MET A 156 -1.07 2.44 19.54
N LYS A 157 0.02 1.75 19.87
CA LYS A 157 0.29 1.34 21.25
C LYS A 157 0.71 2.55 22.08
N ASP A 158 0.15 2.67 23.27
CA ASP A 158 0.63 3.60 24.30
C ASP A 158 1.81 3.00 25.09
N GLU A 159 2.31 3.72 26.10
CA GLU A 159 3.41 3.29 26.96
C GLU A 159 3.10 2.00 27.75
N THR A 160 1.83 1.62 27.86
CA THR A 160 1.36 0.41 28.54
C THR A 160 1.12 -0.77 27.60
N ASP A 161 1.59 -0.67 26.35
CA ASP A 161 1.39 -1.67 25.29
C ASP A 161 -0.08 -1.87 24.88
N THR A 162 -0.95 -0.91 25.23
CA THR A 162 -2.39 -0.96 24.93
C THR A 162 -2.68 -0.17 23.66
N TRP A 163 -3.48 -0.75 22.76
CA TRP A 163 -3.94 -0.05 21.56
C TRP A 163 -4.89 1.10 21.92
N ARG A 164 -4.54 2.31 21.50
CA ARG A 164 -5.36 3.53 21.64
C ARG A 164 -5.72 4.08 20.27
N PRO A 165 -6.97 4.55 20.08
CA PRO A 165 -7.35 5.21 18.85
C PRO A 165 -6.54 6.51 18.71
N VAL A 166 -6.09 6.80 17.50
CA VAL A 166 -5.36 8.04 17.18
C VAL A 166 -6.08 8.79 16.08
N ALA A 167 -6.15 10.11 16.21
CA ALA A 167 -6.53 10.95 15.09
C ALA A 167 -5.42 10.91 14.05
N VAL A 168 -5.78 10.79 12.78
CA VAL A 168 -4.80 10.92 11.69
C VAL A 168 -4.25 12.35 11.72
N PRO A 169 -2.94 12.56 11.53
CA PRO A 169 -2.37 13.90 11.39
C PRO A 169 -3.25 14.74 10.47
N ALA A 170 -3.63 15.93 10.96
CA ALA A 170 -4.71 16.72 10.42
C ALA A 170 -4.59 16.87 8.90
N LEU A 171 -5.71 16.70 8.20
CA LEU A 171 -5.91 17.25 6.86
C LEU A 171 -5.64 18.75 6.95
N VAL A 172 -4.40 19.17 6.70
CA VAL A 172 -4.04 20.58 6.77
C VAL A 172 -4.56 21.22 5.50
N VAL A 173 -5.80 21.70 5.58
CA VAL A 173 -6.37 22.63 4.61
C VAL A 173 -5.68 23.98 4.84
N THR A 174 -4.49 24.16 4.29
CA THR A 174 -3.94 25.51 4.11
C THR A 174 -4.78 26.20 3.05
N HIS A 175 -5.57 27.19 3.50
CA HIS A 175 -6.30 28.15 2.67
C HIS A 175 -5.35 29.06 1.89
#